data_AF-A0A199UQR3-F1
#
_entry.id   AF-A0A199UQR3-F1
#
_cell.length_a   1.000
_cell.length_b   1.000
_cell.length_c   1.000
_cell.angle_alpha   90.00
_cell.angle_beta   90.00
_cell.angle_gamma   90.00
#
_symmetry.space_group_name_H-M   'P 1'
#
loop_
_entity.id
_entity.type
_entity.pdbx_description
1 polymer ?
#
loop_
_entity_poly.entity_id
_entity_poly.type
_entity_poly.pdbx_seq_one_letter_code
_entity_poly.pdbx_strand_id
1 'polypeptide(L)' 'MSGGLLGAFWGTRALEVVKRNNSPGLLWKRIKLTTTRKNNAKKRLRRVWQNEAVLRACAESEAPKTSATTASAVEGEQ' A
#
# COMPACT_ATOMS: atom_id res chain seq x y z
N MET A 1 3.62 21.87 -69.84
CA MET A 1 2.95 21.67 -68.54
C MET A 1 3.43 20.34 -67.97
N SER A 2 4.25 20.33 -66.92
CA SER A 2 4.40 19.21 -65.95
C SER A 2 5.64 19.47 -65.07
N GLY A 3 5.56 20.49 -64.22
CA GLY A 3 6.58 20.80 -63.19
C GLY A 3 6.05 20.61 -61.77
N GLY A 4 5.00 19.79 -61.58
CA GLY A 4 4.20 19.79 -60.35
C GLY A 4 4.46 18.65 -59.36
N LEU A 5 5.34 17.68 -59.66
CA LEU A 5 5.47 16.45 -58.85
C LEU A 5 6.71 16.40 -57.93
N LEU A 6 7.69 17.29 -58.10
CA LEU A 6 8.94 17.27 -57.32
C LEU A 6 8.85 18.01 -55.97
N GLY A 7 7.76 18.75 -55.71
CA GLY A 7 7.56 19.49 -54.45
C GLY A 7 6.59 18.85 -53.46
N ALA A 8 5.75 17.91 -53.90
CA ALA A 8 4.66 17.34 -53.08
C ALA A 8 5.12 16.28 -52.06
N PHE A 9 6.35 15.76 -52.21
CA PHE A 9 6.89 14.70 -51.35
C PHE A 9 7.88 15.19 -50.28
N TRP A 10 8.24 16.47 -50.25
CA TRP A 10 9.09 17.03 -49.17
C TRP A 10 8.29 17.48 -47.94
N GLY A 11 7.00 17.79 -48.08
CA GLY A 11 6.15 18.19 -46.96
C GLY A 11 5.62 17.04 -46.10
N THR A 12 5.59 15.81 -46.63
CA THR A 12 4.98 14.66 -45.94
C THR A 12 5.92 13.94 -44.98
N ARG A 13 7.25 14.14 -45.10
CA ARG A 13 8.23 13.60 -44.13
C ARG A 13 8.34 14.41 -42.85
N ALA A 14 7.92 15.67 -42.82
CA ALA A 14 7.99 16.50 -41.61
C ALA A 14 7.06 15.97 -40.49
N LEU A 15 5.98 15.26 -40.84
CA LEU A 15 5.10 14.58 -39.89
C LEU A 15 5.65 13.22 -39.43
N GLU A 16 6.56 12.60 -40.19
CA GLU A 16 7.29 11.40 -39.76
C GLU A 16 8.38 11.76 -38.73
N VAL A 17 8.87 13.00 -38.79
CA VAL A 17 9.86 13.60 -37.88
C VAL A 17 9.24 14.14 -36.59
N VAL A 18 7.90 14.15 -36.45
CA VAL A 18 7.26 14.20 -35.13
C VAL A 18 7.46 12.83 -34.48
N LYS A 19 8.70 12.60 -34.06
CA LYS A 19 9.23 11.51 -33.25
C LYS A 19 8.09 10.62 -32.77
N ARG A 20 7.79 9.57 -33.55
CA ARG A 20 6.95 8.47 -33.07
C ARG A 20 7.57 8.07 -31.74
N ASN A 21 6.90 8.44 -30.67
CA ASN A 21 7.34 8.13 -29.34
C ASN A 21 7.13 6.62 -29.22
N ASN A 22 8.12 5.84 -29.65
CA ASN A 22 8.12 4.38 -29.57
C ASN A 22 8.16 3.90 -28.09
N SER A 23 7.91 4.79 -27.12
CA SER A 23 7.60 4.39 -25.75
C SER A 23 6.20 3.77 -25.74
N PRO A 24 6.01 2.59 -25.13
CA PRO A 24 4.73 1.90 -25.12
C PRO A 24 3.69 2.72 -24.35
N GLY A 25 2.80 3.44 -25.06
CA GLY A 25 1.60 4.08 -24.50
C GLY A 25 1.82 4.95 -23.24
N LEU A 26 0.86 4.87 -22.32
CA LEU A 26 0.86 5.61 -21.05
C LEU A 26 2.04 5.17 -20.16
N LEU A 27 2.92 6.10 -19.82
CA LEU A 27 4.10 5.82 -19.01
C LEU A 27 3.73 5.61 -17.53
N TRP A 28 3.64 4.34 -17.10
CA TRP A 28 3.51 3.99 -15.69
C TRP A 28 4.84 4.21 -14.97
N LYS A 29 5.01 5.38 -14.35
CA LYS A 29 6.23 5.73 -13.62
C LYS A 29 6.44 4.81 -12.42
N ARG A 30 7.53 4.03 -12.43
CA ARG A 30 8.00 3.27 -11.27
C ARG A 30 8.70 4.21 -10.30
N ILE A 31 8.01 4.59 -9.23
CA ILE A 31 8.56 5.49 -8.22
C ILE A 31 9.53 4.70 -7.32
N LYS A 32 10.75 5.23 -7.16
CA LYS A 32 11.75 4.63 -6.26
C LYS A 32 11.29 4.69 -4.80
N LEU A 33 11.78 3.74 -4.00
CA LEU A 33 11.56 3.76 -2.57
C LEU A 33 12.45 4.81 -1.90
N THR A 34 11.95 6.05 -1.82
CA THR A 34 12.64 7.17 -1.17
C THR A 34 12.65 7.03 0.35
N THR A 35 13.56 7.75 1.01
CA THR A 35 13.70 7.79 2.48
C THR A 35 12.38 8.14 3.19
N THR A 36 11.65 9.14 2.71
CA THR A 36 10.34 9.52 3.27
C THR A 36 9.32 8.37 3.17
N ARG A 37 9.30 7.66 2.03
CA ARG A 37 8.41 6.50 1.83
C ARG A 37 8.81 5.33 2.75
N LYS A 38 10.11 5.08 2.94
CA LYS A 38 10.60 4.10 3.93
C LYS A 38 10.15 4.44 5.35
N ASN A 39 10.21 5.72 5.73
CA ASN A 39 9.77 6.15 7.06
C ASN A 39 8.27 5.98 7.26
N ASN A 40 7.46 6.21 6.22
CA ASN A 40 6.03 5.91 6.29
C ASN A 40 5.77 4.40 6.45
N ALA A 41 6.51 3.55 5.73
CA ALA A 41 6.43 2.10 5.91
C ALA A 41 6.78 1.68 7.34
N LYS A 42 7.86 2.21 7.93
CA LYS A 42 8.22 1.97 9.33
C LYS A 42 7.13 2.41 10.32
N LYS A 43 6.42 3.51 10.03
CA LYS A 43 5.29 3.96 10.86
C LYS A 43 4.11 2.97 10.78
N ARG A 44 3.79 2.47 9.58
CA ARG A 44 2.72 1.48 9.39
C ARG A 44 3.04 0.18 10.12
N LEU A 45 4.26 -0.33 10.00
CA LEU A 45 4.70 -1.54 10.70
C LEU A 45 4.58 -1.40 12.22
N ARG A 46 5.05 -0.29 12.80
CA ARG A 46 4.90 -0.04 14.24
C ARG A 46 3.45 0.00 14.71
N ARG A 47 2.55 0.59 13.92
CA ARG A 47 1.11 0.61 14.24
C ARG A 47 0.52 -0.80 14.26
N VAL A 48 0.87 -1.62 13.27
CA VAL A 48 0.41 -3.01 13.22
C VAL A 48 0.92 -3.79 14.43
N TRP A 49 2.20 -3.66 14.79
CA TRP A 49 2.73 -4.30 15.98
C TRP A 49 2.07 -3.85 17.28
N GLN A 50 1.75 -2.56 17.41
CA GLN A 50 1.00 -2.07 18.57
C GLN A 50 -0.40 -2.67 18.62
N ASN A 51 -1.10 -2.71 17.49
CA ASN A 51 -2.43 -3.33 17.41
C ASN A 51 -2.39 -4.81 17.75
N GLU A 52 -1.42 -5.55 17.20
CA GLU A 52 -1.21 -6.97 17.49
C GLU A 52 -0.89 -7.21 18.97
N ALA A 53 -0.04 -6.37 19.57
CA ALA A 53 0.30 -6.46 20.99
C ALA A 53 -0.92 -6.23 21.88
N VAL A 54 -1.76 -5.24 21.56
CA VAL A 54 -3.02 -4.97 22.29
C VAL A 54 -3.98 -6.14 22.16
N LEU A 55 -4.21 -6.65 20.94
CA LEU A 55 -5.11 -7.79 20.73
C LEU A 55 -4.65 -9.05 21.45
N ARG A 56 -3.33 -9.33 21.44
CA ARG A 56 -2.74 -10.45 22.20
C ARG A 56 -2.90 -10.28 23.70
N ALA A 57 -2.69 -9.06 24.21
CA ALA A 57 -2.89 -8.77 25.63
C ALA A 57 -4.36 -8.95 26.06
N CYS A 58 -5.31 -8.52 25.23
CA CYS A 58 -6.73 -8.76 25.47
C CYS A 58 -7.06 -10.25 25.47
N ALA A 59 -6.56 -11.01 24.49
CA ALA A 59 -6.78 -12.46 24.41
C ALA A 59 -6.23 -13.24 25.62
N GLU A 60 -5.06 -12.85 26.15
CA GLU A 60 -4.50 -13.45 27.37
C GLU A 60 -5.30 -13.07 28.62
N SER A 61 -5.79 -11.82 28.69
CA SER A 61 -6.58 -11.35 29.83
C SER A 61 -8.00 -11.95 29.90
N GLU A 62 -8.51 -12.44 28.78
CA GLU A 62 -9.81 -13.11 28.67
C GLU A 62 -9.76 -14.61 29.03
N ALA A 63 -8.59 -15.15 29.41
CA ALA A 63 -8.53 -16.47 30.02
C ALA A 63 -9.40 -16.47 31.31
N PRO A 64 -10.45 -17.30 31.38
CA PRO A 64 -11.42 -17.23 32.46
C PRO A 64 -10.75 -17.69 33.76
N LYS A 65 -10.65 -16.78 34.74
CA LYS A 65 -10.50 -17.16 36.14
C LYS A 65 -11.79 -17.84 36.60
N THR A 66 -11.92 -19.14 36.30
CA THR A 66 -12.93 -20.01 36.90
C THR A 66 -12.27 -21.24 37.51
N SER A 67 -11.80 -21.07 38.76
CA SER A 67 -11.76 -22.06 39.84
C SER A 67 -11.49 -21.25 41.13
N ALA A 68 -12.38 -21.06 42.09
CA ALA A 68 -13.54 -21.84 42.50
C ALA A 68 -14.61 -20.94 43.12
N THR A 69 -15.87 -21.24 42.83
CA THR A 69 -17.04 -20.82 43.61
C THR A 69 -17.40 -21.95 44.59
N THR A 70 -17.84 -21.55 45.79
CA THR A 70 -18.59 -22.30 46.85
C THR A 70 -17.88 -23.32 47.75
N ALA A 71 -17.51 -22.86 48.97
CA ALA A 71 -17.80 -23.46 50.28
C ALA A 71 -17.25 -22.47 51.34
N SER A 72 -18.03 -21.61 52.01
CA SER A 72 -18.78 -21.97 53.22
C SER A 72 -19.70 -20.81 53.58
N ALA A 73 -21.01 -21.03 53.50
CA ALA A 73 -22.01 -20.22 54.17
C ALA A 73 -22.79 -21.16 55.09
N VAL A 74 -22.17 -21.56 56.22
CA VAL A 74 -22.83 -22.14 57.40
C VAL A 74 -21.95 -21.88 58.63
N GLU A 75 -22.60 -21.43 59.71
CA GLU A 75 -22.19 -21.41 61.12
C GLU A 75 -21.23 -20.33 61.66
N GLY A 76 -21.81 -19.47 62.51
CA GLY A 76 -21.16 -18.48 63.34
C GLY A 76 -22.20 -17.81 64.25
N GLU A 77 -22.95 -18.63 64.99
CA GLU A 77 -23.72 -18.23 66.16
C GLU A 77 -22.76 -18.01 67.34
N GLN A 78 -22.64 -16.76 67.80
CA GLN A 78 -22.41 -16.25 69.17
C GLN A 78 -21.85 -14.84 69.15
#